data_AF-A0A9E7W2M9-F1
#
_entry.id   AF-A0A9E7W2M9-F1
#
_cell.length_a   1.000
_cell.length_b   1.000
_cell.length_c   1.000
_cell.angle_alpha   90.00
_cell.angle_beta   90.00
_cell.angle_gamma   90.00
#
_symmetry.space_group_name_H-M   'P 1'
#
loop_
_entity.id
_entity.type
_entity.pdbx_description
1 polymer ?
#
loop_
_entity_poly.entity_id
_entity_poly.type
_entity_poly.pdbx_seq_one_letter_code
_entity_poly.pdbx_strand_id
1 'polypeptide(L)'
;MKFALAQINTTTEVADNLEKVRSYSRRAAAAGARFVVFPEATMSAFGSGLRAIAEEHSESWRAALSELAAETGITVVVGEFAATDDKVVNLLAVYSPDGQRSDYAKIHLYDAFGFKESDTVEAGEEPVSFTIDGEDIGLALCYDIRFPKLFAELSRRGARLTLVPASWGAGPRKAEQWEILARARALDSNMFIAALGQADPEVTGVAVPKKGPTGVGHSLVSDPLGKVLNSLDGAERLEIVEIDLDAADTAAETVPVLTNAKLGY
;
A
#
# COMPACT_ATOMS: atom_id res chain seq x y z
N MET A 1 -12.57 -4.05 12.79
CA MET A 1 -11.10 -4.00 12.65
C MET A 1 -10.61 -2.55 12.73
N LYS A 2 -9.52 -2.27 13.46
CA LYS A 2 -8.90 -0.95 13.59
C LYS A 2 -7.48 -0.96 13.06
N PHE A 3 -7.12 -0.02 12.19
CA PHE A 3 -5.80 0.07 11.57
C PHE A 3 -5.38 1.51 11.31
N ALA A 4 -4.13 1.72 10.94
CA ALA A 4 -3.60 3.06 10.68
C ALA A 4 -3.06 3.23 9.25
N LEU A 5 -3.40 4.35 8.63
CA LEU A 5 -2.85 4.83 7.36
C LEU A 5 -1.77 5.88 7.64
N ALA A 6 -0.52 5.58 7.31
CA ALA A 6 0.60 6.51 7.46
C ALA A 6 0.89 7.21 6.12
N GLN A 7 0.17 8.29 5.82
CA GLN A 7 0.47 9.12 4.66
C GLN A 7 1.69 9.99 4.99
N ILE A 8 2.85 9.65 4.41
CA ILE A 8 4.13 10.31 4.67
C ILE A 8 4.82 10.67 3.35
N ASN A 9 5.81 11.56 3.40
CA ASN A 9 6.81 11.69 2.35
C ASN A 9 8.07 10.88 2.69
N THR A 10 8.53 10.12 1.72
CA THR A 10 9.82 9.43 1.76
C THR A 10 10.87 10.21 0.97
N THR A 11 12.13 10.17 1.42
CA THR A 11 13.30 10.73 0.71
C THR A 11 14.28 9.63 0.29
N THR A 12 15.47 9.99 -0.19
CA THR A 12 16.53 8.99 -0.47
C THR A 12 17.29 8.56 0.78
N GLU A 13 17.08 9.22 1.92
CA GLU A 13 17.78 8.93 3.17
C GLU A 13 17.06 7.83 3.95
N VAL A 14 17.54 6.59 3.80
CA VAL A 14 16.91 5.38 4.40
C VAL A 14 16.77 5.50 5.92
N ALA A 15 17.76 6.09 6.60
CA ALA A 15 17.72 6.27 8.05
C ALA A 15 16.58 7.19 8.52
N ASP A 16 16.36 8.31 7.82
CA ASP A 16 15.28 9.25 8.14
C ASP A 16 13.91 8.63 7.86
N ASN A 17 13.81 7.88 6.77
CA ASN A 17 12.60 7.14 6.42
C ASN A 17 12.26 6.09 7.49
N LEU A 18 13.27 5.36 7.99
CA LEU A 18 13.10 4.37 9.05
C LEU A 18 12.62 5.02 10.35
N GLU A 19 13.17 6.19 10.73
CA GLU A 19 12.72 6.90 11.93
C GLU A 19 11.27 7.37 11.81
N LYS A 20 10.83 7.82 10.62
CA LYS A 20 9.41 8.09 10.37
C LYS A 20 8.57 6.83 10.57
N VAL A 21 8.98 5.68 10.03
CA VAL A 21 8.27 4.41 10.21
C VAL A 21 8.16 4.06 11.70
N ARG A 22 9.26 4.13 12.46
CA ARG A 22 9.25 3.88 13.91
C ARG A 22 8.28 4.79 14.66
N SER A 23 8.35 6.09 14.40
CA SER A 23 7.50 7.09 15.04
C SER A 23 6.01 6.86 14.77
N TYR A 24 5.64 6.63 13.51
CA TYR A 24 4.25 6.42 13.11
C TYR A 24 3.71 5.06 13.61
N SER A 25 4.51 4.00 13.59
CA SER A 25 4.11 2.68 14.15
C SER A 25 3.84 2.75 15.65
N ARG A 26 4.71 3.42 16.43
CA ARG A 26 4.49 3.59 17.87
C ARG A 26 3.21 4.38 18.17
N ARG A 27 2.93 5.43 17.39
CA ARG A 27 1.70 6.21 17.49
C ARG A 27 0.46 5.40 17.13
N ALA A 28 0.55 4.57 16.08
CA ALA A 28 -0.54 3.67 15.68
C ALA A 28 -0.83 2.62 16.76
N ALA A 29 0.20 2.01 17.34
CA ALA A 29 0.07 1.07 18.45
C ALA A 29 -0.56 1.73 19.68
N ALA A 30 -0.13 2.94 20.05
CA ALA A 30 -0.72 3.70 21.14
C ALA A 30 -2.21 4.05 20.90
N ALA A 31 -2.64 4.13 19.63
CA ALA A 31 -4.04 4.32 19.26
C ALA A 31 -4.85 3.01 19.18
N GLY A 32 -4.25 1.86 19.47
CA GLY A 32 -4.90 0.55 19.45
C GLY A 32 -5.13 -0.01 18.05
N ALA A 33 -4.38 0.45 17.04
CA ALA A 33 -4.40 -0.16 15.71
C ALA A 33 -3.85 -1.59 15.74
N ARG A 34 -4.39 -2.48 14.91
CA ARG A 34 -3.89 -3.86 14.74
C ARG A 34 -2.72 -3.94 13.78
N PHE A 35 -2.68 -3.03 12.82
CA PHE A 35 -1.58 -2.84 11.91
C PHE A 35 -1.49 -1.39 11.47
N VAL A 36 -0.32 -1.01 10.97
CA VAL A 36 -0.07 0.25 10.28
C VAL A 36 0.43 -0.05 8.88
N VAL A 37 -0.07 0.70 7.90
CA VAL A 37 0.38 0.60 6.51
C VAL A 37 1.05 1.90 6.08
N PHE A 38 2.21 1.74 5.43
CA PHE A 38 3.03 2.79 4.87
C PHE A 38 3.00 2.75 3.34
N PRO A 39 3.30 3.87 2.64
CA PRO A 39 3.20 3.95 1.20
C PRO A 39 4.19 3.02 0.46
N GLU A 40 3.98 2.87 -0.85
CA GLU A 40 5.01 2.33 -1.74
C GLU A 40 6.30 3.13 -1.64
N ALA A 41 7.45 2.46 -1.84
CA ALA A 41 8.77 3.08 -1.82
C ALA A 41 9.06 3.82 -0.51
N THR A 42 8.64 3.27 0.63
CA THR A 42 8.90 3.85 1.95
C THR A 42 10.37 3.70 2.37
N MET A 43 11.05 2.64 1.93
CA MET A 43 12.49 2.46 2.18
C MET A 43 13.32 3.62 1.59
N SER A 44 13.06 3.99 0.33
CA SER A 44 13.68 5.10 -0.37
C SER A 44 12.76 5.59 -1.48
N ALA A 45 12.68 6.91 -1.67
CA ALA A 45 11.97 7.48 -2.81
C ALA A 45 12.54 6.98 -4.15
N PHE A 46 11.67 6.88 -5.17
CA PHE A 46 12.07 6.65 -6.55
C PHE A 46 12.99 7.77 -7.07
N GLY A 47 13.76 7.48 -8.11
CA GLY A 47 14.65 8.46 -8.76
C GLY A 47 16.10 8.44 -8.29
N SER A 48 16.43 7.55 -7.35
CA SER A 48 17.78 7.23 -6.90
C SER A 48 18.21 5.82 -7.34
N GLY A 49 19.47 5.45 -7.09
CA GLY A 49 20.00 4.12 -7.40
C GLY A 49 19.42 3.03 -6.49
N LEU A 50 18.14 2.70 -6.68
CA LEU A 50 17.37 1.79 -5.82
C LEU A 50 18.06 0.44 -5.61
N ARG A 51 18.74 -0.09 -6.63
CA ARG A 51 19.48 -1.35 -6.51
C ARG A 51 20.62 -1.25 -5.49
N ALA A 52 21.46 -0.23 -5.59
CA ALA A 52 22.55 -0.02 -4.64
C ALA A 52 22.02 0.20 -3.21
N ILE A 53 20.93 0.97 -3.08
CA ILE A 53 20.24 1.18 -1.80
C ILE A 53 19.72 -0.15 -1.24
N ALA A 54 19.10 -0.98 -2.06
CA ALA A 54 18.60 -2.28 -1.65
C ALA A 54 19.74 -3.22 -1.25
N GLU A 55 20.83 -3.27 -2.02
CA GLU A 55 22.03 -4.07 -1.69
C GLU A 55 22.65 -3.65 -0.34
N GLU A 56 22.73 -2.34 -0.09
CA GLU A 56 23.35 -1.80 1.11
C GLU A 56 22.47 -1.96 2.36
N HIS A 57 21.16 -1.69 2.23
CA HIS A 57 20.32 -1.48 3.40
C HIS A 57 19.29 -2.57 3.68
N SER A 58 18.98 -3.46 2.73
CA SER A 58 17.86 -4.43 2.89
C SER A 58 17.95 -5.23 4.19
N GLU A 59 19.11 -5.79 4.53
CA GLU A 59 19.24 -6.59 5.74
C GLU A 59 18.96 -5.77 7.02
N SER A 60 19.59 -4.60 7.14
CA SER A 60 19.40 -3.71 8.29
C SER A 60 17.98 -3.17 8.41
N TRP A 61 17.34 -2.85 7.27
CA TRP A 61 15.96 -2.39 7.19
C TRP A 61 14.99 -3.48 7.66
N ARG A 62 15.17 -4.71 7.18
CA ARG A 62 14.33 -5.87 7.55
C ARG A 62 14.46 -6.22 9.02
N ALA A 63 15.68 -6.21 9.56
CA ALA A 63 15.92 -6.44 10.98
C ALA A 63 15.22 -5.38 11.85
N ALA A 64 15.38 -4.10 11.49
CA ALA A 64 14.76 -2.98 12.19
C ALA A 64 13.23 -3.04 12.22
N LEU A 65 12.60 -3.48 11.13
CA LEU A 65 11.14 -3.59 11.03
C LEU A 65 10.59 -4.81 11.77
N SER A 66 11.31 -5.93 11.74
CA SER A 66 10.96 -7.10 12.54
C SER A 66 11.00 -6.78 14.05
N GLU A 67 12.06 -6.11 14.49
CA GLU A 67 12.16 -5.61 15.87
C GLU A 67 11.04 -4.62 16.21
N LEU A 68 10.71 -3.71 15.29
CA LEU A 68 9.65 -2.71 15.50
C LEU A 68 8.26 -3.37 15.64
N ALA A 69 7.94 -4.37 14.80
CA ALA A 69 6.68 -5.09 14.89
C ALA A 69 6.55 -5.85 16.21
N ALA A 70 7.63 -6.50 16.65
CA ALA A 70 7.69 -7.17 17.95
C ALA A 70 7.59 -6.17 19.13
N GLU A 71 8.30 -5.04 19.07
CA GLU A 71 8.28 -3.98 20.10
C GLU A 71 6.88 -3.38 20.26
N THR A 72 6.22 -3.07 19.14
CA THR A 72 4.94 -2.35 19.14
C THR A 72 3.73 -3.27 19.29
N GLY A 73 3.89 -4.58 19.06
CA GLY A 73 2.81 -5.55 19.12
C GLY A 73 1.78 -5.43 17.98
N ILE A 74 2.10 -4.66 16.93
CA ILE A 74 1.24 -4.47 15.75
C ILE A 74 1.97 -4.90 14.47
N THR A 75 1.21 -5.31 13.46
CA THR A 75 1.80 -5.62 12.15
C THR A 75 2.19 -4.34 11.42
N VAL A 76 3.38 -4.33 10.81
CA VAL A 76 3.91 -3.21 10.03
C VAL A 76 3.93 -3.61 8.56
N VAL A 77 3.17 -2.88 7.73
CA VAL A 77 3.10 -3.10 6.28
C VAL A 77 3.80 -1.95 5.57
N VAL A 78 4.82 -2.22 4.77
CA VAL A 78 5.70 -1.16 4.23
C VAL A 78 6.20 -1.44 2.83
N GLY A 79 6.28 -0.39 2.01
CA GLY A 79 6.91 -0.45 0.69
C GLY A 79 8.44 -0.47 0.79
N GLU A 80 9.08 -1.51 0.28
CA GLU A 80 10.54 -1.66 0.26
C GLU A 80 11.05 -2.25 -1.06
N PHE A 81 12.37 -2.31 -1.23
CA PHE A 81 12.99 -2.85 -2.43
C PHE A 81 13.91 -4.02 -2.07
N ALA A 82 13.94 -5.04 -2.92
CA ALA A 82 14.95 -6.10 -2.87
C ALA A 82 15.81 -6.05 -4.13
N ALA A 83 17.12 -6.16 -3.99
CA ALA A 83 18.03 -6.19 -5.14
C ALA A 83 17.95 -7.53 -5.87
N THR A 84 18.05 -7.47 -7.20
CA THR A 84 18.31 -8.63 -8.07
C THR A 84 19.63 -8.41 -8.82
N ASP A 85 19.92 -9.27 -9.81
CA ASP A 85 21.17 -9.21 -10.57
C ASP A 85 21.39 -7.85 -11.27
N ASP A 86 20.36 -7.32 -11.93
CA ASP A 86 20.43 -6.05 -12.66
C ASP A 86 19.35 -5.03 -12.27
N LYS A 87 18.33 -5.44 -11.49
CA LYS A 87 17.14 -4.65 -11.16
C LYS A 87 16.85 -4.67 -9.66
N VAL A 88 15.65 -4.22 -9.31
CA VAL A 88 15.04 -4.44 -7.99
C VAL A 88 13.67 -5.10 -8.14
N VAL A 89 13.18 -5.72 -7.08
CA VAL A 89 11.76 -6.03 -6.92
C VAL A 89 11.14 -4.93 -6.04
N ASN A 90 10.01 -4.38 -6.47
CA ASN A 90 9.21 -3.44 -5.69
C ASN A 90 8.24 -4.24 -4.80
N LEU A 91 8.50 -4.24 -3.49
CA LEU A 91 7.82 -5.08 -2.52
C LEU A 91 6.87 -4.28 -1.64
N LEU A 92 5.73 -4.88 -1.32
CA LEU A 92 4.96 -4.56 -0.13
C LEU A 92 5.19 -5.66 0.90
N ALA A 93 6.03 -5.37 1.89
CA ALA A 93 6.44 -6.32 2.91
C ALA A 93 5.59 -6.16 4.18
N VAL A 94 5.18 -7.29 4.75
CA VAL A 94 4.40 -7.39 5.99
C VAL A 94 5.29 -8.00 7.06
N TYR A 95 5.43 -7.29 8.18
CA TYR A 95 6.17 -7.74 9.36
C TYR A 95 5.19 -7.89 10.52
N SER A 96 4.95 -9.11 10.97
CA SER A 96 4.04 -9.38 12.07
C SER A 96 4.77 -9.41 13.43
N PRO A 97 4.06 -9.17 14.55
CA PRO A 97 4.66 -9.18 15.89
C PRO A 97 5.24 -10.51 16.33
N ASP A 98 4.78 -11.62 15.74
CA ASP A 98 5.28 -12.98 16.02
C ASP A 98 6.48 -13.37 15.15
N GLY A 99 7.00 -12.43 14.35
CA GLY A 99 8.19 -12.61 13.51
C GLY A 99 7.91 -13.26 12.16
N GLN A 100 6.65 -13.47 11.78
CA GLN A 100 6.32 -13.88 10.42
C GLN A 100 6.50 -12.73 9.44
N ARG A 101 6.75 -13.10 8.18
CA ARG A 101 6.92 -12.18 7.08
C ARG A 101 6.15 -12.66 5.86
N SER A 102 5.51 -11.73 5.17
CA SER A 102 4.91 -11.96 3.86
C SER A 102 5.30 -10.84 2.92
N ASP A 103 5.68 -11.18 1.70
CA ASP A 103 6.12 -10.23 0.69
C ASP A 103 5.19 -10.30 -0.51
N TYR A 104 4.61 -9.17 -0.89
CA TYR A 104 3.93 -9.00 -2.18
C TYR A 104 4.89 -8.30 -3.15
N ALA A 105 5.26 -8.98 -4.23
CA ALA A 105 5.98 -8.37 -5.34
C ALA A 105 4.99 -7.75 -6.33
N LYS A 106 5.18 -6.47 -6.65
CA LYS A 106 4.30 -5.72 -7.56
C LYS A 106 4.11 -6.45 -8.88
N ILE A 107 2.87 -6.78 -9.22
CA ILE A 107 2.55 -7.57 -10.42
C ILE A 107 2.54 -6.67 -11.65
N HIS A 108 1.85 -5.52 -11.57
CA HIS A 108 1.70 -4.64 -12.72
C HIS A 108 2.66 -3.45 -12.63
N LEU A 109 3.71 -3.47 -13.46
CA LEU A 109 4.69 -2.39 -13.55
C LEU A 109 4.14 -1.19 -14.34
N TYR A 110 4.47 0.02 -13.89
CA TYR A 110 4.05 1.28 -14.50
C TYR A 110 4.85 1.58 -15.77
N ASP A 111 4.39 1.01 -16.89
CA ASP A 111 4.92 1.30 -18.23
C ASP A 111 3.94 2.19 -19.01
N ALA A 112 3.91 3.47 -18.66
CA ALA A 112 2.96 4.42 -19.24
C ALA A 112 3.49 5.86 -19.23
N PHE A 113 2.91 6.71 -20.10
CA PHE A 113 3.23 8.14 -20.19
C PHE A 113 4.73 8.44 -20.37
N GLY A 114 5.46 7.56 -21.08
CA GLY A 114 6.89 7.71 -21.33
C GLY A 114 7.79 7.30 -20.16
N PHE A 115 7.23 6.82 -19.05
CA PHE A 115 7.95 6.15 -17.98
C PHE A 115 7.86 4.63 -18.17
N LYS A 116 8.95 3.92 -17.88
CA LYS A 116 9.02 2.46 -17.90
C LYS A 116 9.61 1.97 -16.59
N GLU A 117 8.74 1.59 -15.66
CA GLU A 117 9.18 0.99 -14.39
C GLU A 117 9.95 -0.31 -14.66
N SER A 118 9.55 -1.05 -15.70
CA SER A 118 10.17 -2.32 -16.11
C SER A 118 11.63 -2.24 -16.54
N ASP A 119 12.16 -1.03 -16.83
CA ASP A 119 13.59 -0.84 -17.10
C ASP A 119 14.44 -1.09 -15.85
N THR A 120 13.87 -0.92 -14.64
CA THR A 120 14.60 -1.00 -13.37
C THR A 120 13.97 -1.94 -12.34
N VAL A 121 12.75 -2.43 -12.60
CA VAL A 121 11.99 -3.27 -11.66
C VAL A 121 11.60 -4.58 -12.32
N GLU A 122 11.68 -5.68 -11.57
CA GLU A 122 11.14 -7.00 -11.92
C GLU A 122 9.73 -7.17 -11.35
N ALA A 123 8.84 -7.75 -12.15
CA ALA A 123 7.45 -7.98 -11.78
C ALA A 123 7.29 -9.24 -10.92
N GLY A 124 6.35 -9.19 -9.98
CA GLY A 124 5.79 -10.38 -9.35
C GLY A 124 4.72 -11.05 -10.22
N GLU A 125 4.26 -12.22 -9.78
CA GLU A 125 3.26 -13.01 -10.54
C GLU A 125 2.05 -13.44 -9.68
N GLU A 126 2.14 -13.33 -8.36
CA GLU A 126 1.19 -13.95 -7.43
C GLU A 126 0.43 -12.94 -6.57
N PRO A 127 -0.90 -13.03 -6.48
CA PRO A 127 -1.67 -12.32 -5.47
C PRO A 127 -1.30 -12.82 -4.07
N VAL A 128 -1.13 -11.91 -3.12
CA VAL A 128 -0.75 -12.23 -1.73
C VAL A 128 -1.75 -11.58 -0.77
N SER A 129 -2.06 -12.29 0.30
CA SER A 129 -2.75 -11.77 1.48
C SER A 129 -1.96 -12.13 2.73
N PHE A 130 -2.25 -11.42 3.82
CA PHE A 130 -1.78 -11.76 5.16
C PHE A 130 -2.95 -11.75 6.14
N THR A 131 -2.83 -12.52 7.22
CA THR A 131 -3.94 -12.71 8.17
C THR A 131 -3.75 -11.84 9.42
N ILE A 132 -4.79 -11.16 9.85
CA ILE A 132 -4.88 -10.46 11.15
C ILE A 132 -6.15 -10.92 11.85
N ASP A 133 -6.03 -11.50 13.04
CA ASP A 133 -7.18 -11.98 13.83
C ASP A 133 -8.09 -13.00 13.10
N GLY A 134 -7.53 -13.78 12.18
CA GLY A 134 -8.31 -14.71 11.35
C GLY A 134 -8.91 -14.08 10.10
N GLU A 135 -8.64 -12.80 9.84
CA GLU A 135 -9.10 -12.06 8.66
C GLU A 135 -7.99 -11.92 7.63
N ASP A 136 -8.28 -12.30 6.39
CA ASP A 136 -7.33 -12.13 5.29
C ASP A 136 -7.41 -10.72 4.71
N ILE A 137 -6.26 -10.07 4.63
CA ILE A 137 -6.07 -8.74 4.09
C ILE A 137 -5.26 -8.86 2.81
N GLY A 138 -5.88 -8.48 1.69
CA GLY A 138 -5.24 -8.50 0.38
C GLY A 138 -4.19 -7.40 0.20
N LEU A 139 -3.17 -7.70 -0.59
CA LEU A 139 -2.09 -6.78 -0.94
C LEU A 139 -2.12 -6.43 -2.43
N ALA A 140 -2.03 -5.15 -2.73
CA ALA A 140 -1.80 -4.61 -4.06
C ALA A 140 -0.93 -3.36 -3.96
N LEU A 141 -0.24 -2.97 -5.03
CA LEU A 141 0.71 -1.86 -5.00
C LEU A 141 0.51 -0.90 -6.17
N CYS A 142 0.13 0.34 -5.85
CA CYS A 142 0.11 1.48 -6.75
C CYS A 142 -0.64 1.24 -8.07
N TYR A 143 0.09 0.92 -9.14
CA TYR A 143 -0.45 0.74 -10.48
C TYR A 143 -1.41 -0.44 -10.59
N ASP A 144 -1.27 -1.43 -9.70
CA ASP A 144 -2.19 -2.56 -9.57
C ASP A 144 -3.65 -2.11 -9.45
N ILE A 145 -3.92 -0.95 -8.86
CA ILE A 145 -5.28 -0.39 -8.72
C ILE A 145 -6.01 -0.22 -10.06
N ARG A 146 -5.28 -0.18 -11.18
CA ARG A 146 -5.89 -0.10 -12.51
C ARG A 146 -6.44 -1.43 -13.01
N PHE A 147 -6.08 -2.54 -12.38
CA PHE A 147 -6.36 -3.89 -12.86
C PHE A 147 -7.39 -4.57 -11.95
N PRO A 148 -8.70 -4.48 -12.26
CA PRO A 148 -9.76 -4.99 -11.38
C PRO A 148 -9.67 -6.50 -11.11
N LYS A 149 -9.09 -7.27 -12.03
CA LYS A 149 -8.93 -8.72 -11.91
C LYS A 149 -8.17 -9.13 -10.65
N LEU A 150 -7.12 -8.38 -10.26
CA LEU A 150 -6.37 -8.67 -9.04
C LEU A 150 -7.26 -8.60 -7.80
N PHE A 151 -8.13 -7.59 -7.72
CA PHE A 151 -9.03 -7.37 -6.57
C PHE A 151 -10.14 -8.42 -6.54
N ALA A 152 -10.69 -8.78 -7.70
CA ALA A 152 -11.63 -9.89 -7.79
C ALA A 152 -11.00 -11.22 -7.33
N GLU A 153 -9.72 -11.46 -7.66
CA GLU A 153 -8.99 -12.64 -7.21
C GLU A 153 -8.73 -12.62 -5.70
N LEU A 154 -8.28 -11.50 -5.14
CA LEU A 154 -8.10 -11.34 -3.69
C LEU A 154 -9.42 -11.58 -2.92
N SER A 155 -10.54 -11.03 -3.42
CA SER A 155 -11.87 -11.25 -2.85
C SER A 155 -12.26 -12.74 -2.89
N ARG A 156 -12.04 -13.43 -4.01
CA ARG A 156 -12.30 -14.88 -4.13
C ARG A 156 -11.45 -15.72 -3.17
N ARG A 157 -10.25 -15.25 -2.82
CA ARG A 157 -9.38 -15.87 -1.81
C ARG A 157 -9.82 -15.58 -0.38
N GLY A 158 -10.90 -14.82 -0.18
CA GLY A 158 -11.49 -14.54 1.14
C GLY A 158 -11.11 -13.18 1.71
N ALA A 159 -10.36 -12.34 0.99
CA ALA A 159 -10.05 -11.00 1.48
C ALA A 159 -11.33 -10.15 1.56
N ARG A 160 -11.51 -9.45 2.68
CA ARG A 160 -12.61 -8.46 2.88
C ARG A 160 -12.10 -7.03 2.85
N LEU A 161 -10.79 -6.85 2.98
CA LEU A 161 -10.06 -5.59 2.86
C LEU A 161 -8.85 -5.81 1.95
N THR A 162 -8.57 -4.88 1.04
CA THR A 162 -7.31 -4.84 0.30
C THR A 162 -6.60 -3.51 0.54
N LEU A 163 -5.31 -3.59 0.86
CA LEU A 163 -4.41 -2.43 0.98
C LEU A 163 -3.83 -2.10 -0.39
N VAL A 164 -3.84 -0.81 -0.73
CA VAL A 164 -3.23 -0.31 -1.97
C VAL A 164 -2.29 0.86 -1.66
N PRO A 165 -1.09 0.61 -1.13
CA PRO A 165 -0.07 1.63 -0.96
C PRO A 165 0.46 2.12 -2.31
N ALA A 166 0.86 3.38 -2.41
CA ALA A 166 1.26 3.98 -3.67
C ALA A 166 2.21 5.15 -3.51
N SER A 167 3.15 5.27 -4.43
CA SER A 167 3.79 6.51 -4.81
C SER A 167 3.15 6.90 -6.13
N TRP A 168 1.97 7.52 -6.05
CA TRP A 168 1.20 7.86 -7.24
C TRP A 168 1.74 9.14 -7.86
N GLY A 169 2.14 9.08 -9.14
CA GLY A 169 2.70 10.25 -9.82
C GLY A 169 1.70 11.42 -9.91
N ALA A 170 2.20 12.65 -9.70
CA ALA A 170 1.42 13.86 -9.87
C ALA A 170 1.11 14.16 -11.34
N GLY A 171 0.14 15.03 -11.58
CA GLY A 171 -0.26 15.50 -12.90
C GLY A 171 -1.75 15.74 -13.04
N PRO A 172 -2.20 16.27 -14.19
CA PRO A 172 -3.59 16.59 -14.42
C PRO A 172 -4.50 15.39 -14.14
N ARG A 173 -5.48 15.59 -13.25
CA ARG A 173 -6.50 14.60 -12.86
C ARG A 173 -5.95 13.32 -12.22
N LYS A 174 -4.68 13.28 -11.79
CA LYS A 174 -4.10 12.08 -11.18
C LYS A 174 -4.70 11.76 -9.82
N ALA A 175 -4.97 12.77 -9.00
CA ALA A 175 -5.72 12.62 -7.74
C ALA A 175 -7.17 12.14 -7.99
N GLU A 176 -7.88 12.75 -8.95
CA GLU A 176 -9.23 12.30 -9.33
C GLU A 176 -9.26 10.83 -9.77
N GLN A 177 -8.31 10.41 -10.61
CA GLN A 177 -8.20 9.02 -11.04
C GLN A 177 -7.92 8.09 -9.86
N TRP A 178 -7.05 8.48 -8.93
CA TRP A 178 -6.73 7.71 -7.74
C TRP A 178 -7.98 7.44 -6.91
N GLU A 179 -8.76 8.49 -6.62
CA GLU A 179 -9.99 8.38 -5.84
C GLU A 179 -11.05 7.53 -6.54
N ILE A 180 -11.25 7.73 -7.85
CA ILE A 180 -12.21 6.96 -8.65
C ILE A 180 -11.82 5.48 -8.66
N LEU A 181 -10.55 5.16 -8.88
CA LEU A 181 -10.08 3.78 -8.97
C LEU A 181 -10.26 3.06 -7.64
N ALA A 182 -9.91 3.68 -6.51
CA ALA A 182 -10.10 3.07 -5.19
C ALA A 182 -11.56 2.68 -4.93
N ARG A 183 -12.50 3.59 -5.22
CA ARG A 183 -13.94 3.33 -5.06
C ARG A 183 -14.46 2.29 -6.06
N ALA A 184 -13.98 2.35 -7.31
CA ALA A 184 -14.33 1.36 -8.31
C ALA A 184 -13.87 -0.05 -7.93
N ARG A 185 -12.67 -0.21 -7.34
CA ARG A 185 -12.22 -1.51 -6.84
C ARG A 185 -13.07 -2.01 -5.68
N ALA A 186 -13.55 -1.13 -4.82
CA ALA A 186 -14.43 -1.54 -3.73
C ALA A 186 -15.77 -2.08 -4.27
N LEU A 187 -16.37 -1.36 -5.22
CA LEU A 187 -17.60 -1.76 -5.91
C LEU A 187 -17.46 -3.08 -6.68
N ASP A 188 -16.40 -3.21 -7.47
CA ASP A 188 -16.23 -4.34 -8.39
C ASP A 188 -15.68 -5.61 -7.72
N SER A 189 -15.34 -5.55 -6.43
CA SER A 189 -14.84 -6.69 -5.65
C SER A 189 -15.61 -6.96 -4.35
N ASN A 190 -16.62 -6.15 -4.03
CA ASN A 190 -17.34 -6.20 -2.74
C ASN A 190 -16.41 -6.18 -1.51
N MET A 191 -15.25 -5.53 -1.59
CA MET A 191 -14.29 -5.39 -0.49
C MET A 191 -14.14 -3.94 -0.05
N PHE A 192 -13.65 -3.75 1.17
CA PHE A 192 -13.04 -2.48 1.55
C PHE A 192 -11.75 -2.26 0.76
N ILE A 193 -11.50 -1.01 0.38
CA ILE A 193 -10.24 -0.60 -0.26
C ILE A 193 -9.61 0.51 0.54
N ALA A 194 -8.43 0.25 1.09
CA ALA A 194 -7.60 1.24 1.75
C ALA A 194 -6.48 1.67 0.80
N ALA A 195 -6.71 2.75 0.07
CA ALA A 195 -5.78 3.30 -0.89
C ALA A 195 -4.91 4.36 -0.20
N LEU A 196 -3.61 4.08 -0.05
CA LEU A 196 -2.67 4.92 0.70
C LEU A 196 -1.62 5.52 -0.23
N GLY A 197 -1.60 6.84 -0.38
CA GLY A 197 -0.56 7.54 -1.13
C GLY A 197 0.61 8.00 -0.26
N GLN A 198 1.79 8.14 -0.88
CA GLN A 198 2.80 9.10 -0.44
C GLN A 198 2.15 10.50 -0.39
N ALA A 199 2.44 11.28 0.64
CA ALA A 199 2.00 12.67 0.76
C ALA A 199 2.47 13.50 -0.45
N ASP A 200 1.82 14.62 -0.72
CA ASP A 200 2.19 15.52 -1.80
C ASP A 200 3.40 16.39 -1.37
N PRO A 201 4.58 16.23 -2.00
CA PRO A 201 5.76 17.04 -1.69
C PRO A 201 5.55 18.54 -1.96
N GLU A 202 4.63 18.94 -2.85
CA GLU A 202 4.29 20.35 -3.07
C GLU A 202 3.54 20.94 -1.87
N VAL A 203 2.74 20.13 -1.17
CA VAL A 203 2.00 20.54 0.04
C VAL A 203 2.91 20.57 1.25
N THR A 204 3.81 19.59 1.39
CA THR A 204 4.68 19.47 2.58
C THR A 204 5.98 20.26 2.47
N GLY A 205 6.37 20.63 1.25
CA GLY A 205 7.64 21.33 0.97
C GLY A 205 8.88 20.43 1.09
N VAL A 206 8.70 19.11 1.20
CA VAL A 206 9.82 18.16 1.25
C VAL A 206 10.49 18.07 -0.12
N ALA A 207 11.82 18.20 -0.14
CA ALA A 207 12.60 17.98 -1.35
C ALA A 207 12.64 16.49 -1.68
N VAL A 208 12.17 16.14 -2.87
CA VAL A 208 12.15 14.77 -3.40
C VAL A 208 12.85 14.72 -4.76
N PRO A 209 13.35 13.55 -5.18
CA PRO A 209 13.91 13.39 -6.51
C PRO A 209 12.92 13.84 -7.59
N LYS A 210 13.42 14.57 -8.60
CA LYS A 210 12.59 15.03 -9.74
C LYS A 210 12.21 13.94 -10.73
N LYS A 211 12.85 12.77 -10.61
CA LYS A 211 12.64 11.61 -11.48
C LYS A 211 11.90 10.56 -10.69
N GLY A 212 10.84 9.99 -11.27
CA GLY A 212 10.01 8.99 -10.60
C GLY A 212 8.79 9.60 -9.90
N PRO A 213 7.84 8.78 -9.46
CA PRO A 213 6.65 9.26 -8.80
C PRO A 213 6.93 9.61 -7.33
N THR A 214 6.29 10.67 -6.85
CA THR A 214 6.57 11.28 -5.53
C THR A 214 5.35 11.36 -4.62
N GLY A 215 4.17 10.93 -5.07
CA GLY A 215 2.90 11.03 -4.33
C GLY A 215 2.04 12.23 -4.71
N VAL A 216 0.75 12.12 -4.37
CA VAL A 216 -0.24 13.21 -4.42
C VAL A 216 -1.03 13.31 -3.11
N GLY A 217 -0.69 12.50 -2.10
CA GLY A 217 -1.52 12.28 -0.92
C GLY A 217 -2.87 11.65 -1.29
N HIS A 218 -3.95 12.23 -0.77
CA HIS A 218 -5.32 11.77 -1.02
C HIS A 218 -5.57 10.30 -0.68
N SER A 219 -4.93 9.83 0.39
CA SER A 219 -5.24 8.50 0.93
C SER A 219 -6.71 8.43 1.35
N LEU A 220 -7.34 7.29 1.12
CA LEU A 220 -8.75 7.10 1.43
C LEU A 220 -9.08 5.65 1.79
N VAL A 221 -10.20 5.48 2.47
CA VAL A 221 -10.84 4.16 2.66
C VAL A 221 -12.23 4.20 2.05
N SER A 222 -12.48 3.30 1.11
CA SER A 222 -13.81 3.07 0.54
C SER A 222 -14.43 1.82 1.15
N ASP A 223 -15.72 1.90 1.46
CA ASP A 223 -16.51 0.72 1.80
C ASP A 223 -16.85 -0.10 0.53
N PRO A 224 -17.33 -1.35 0.69
CA PRO A 224 -17.71 -2.25 -0.40
C PRO A 224 -18.81 -1.73 -1.34
N LEU A 225 -19.55 -0.69 -0.95
CA LEU A 225 -20.58 -0.03 -1.77
C LEU A 225 -20.10 1.31 -2.35
N GLY A 226 -18.80 1.58 -2.30
CA GLY A 226 -18.16 2.74 -2.94
C GLY A 226 -18.31 4.05 -2.17
N LYS A 227 -18.77 4.02 -0.91
CA LYS A 227 -18.80 5.18 -0.02
C LYS A 227 -17.41 5.39 0.56
N VAL A 228 -16.95 6.63 0.50
CA VAL A 228 -15.69 7.04 1.15
C VAL A 228 -15.96 7.20 2.65
N LEU A 229 -15.27 6.40 3.46
CA LEU A 229 -15.33 6.43 4.92
C LEU A 229 -14.34 7.43 5.51
N ASN A 230 -13.18 7.55 4.87
CA ASN A 230 -12.13 8.49 5.22
C ASN A 230 -11.45 8.97 3.94
N SER A 231 -11.03 10.23 3.93
CA SER A 231 -10.21 10.82 2.86
C SER A 231 -9.30 11.90 3.43
N LEU A 232 -8.03 11.86 3.04
CA LEU A 232 -7.01 12.81 3.42
C LEU A 232 -6.76 13.84 2.32
N ASP A 233 -6.10 14.93 2.68
CA ASP A 233 -5.56 15.91 1.74
C ASP A 233 -4.14 15.49 1.27
N GLY A 234 -3.34 16.43 0.79
CA GLY A 234 -1.97 16.18 0.37
C GLY A 234 -0.93 16.14 1.50
N ALA A 235 -1.26 16.51 2.75
CA ALA A 235 -0.27 16.67 3.80
C ALA A 235 0.12 15.33 4.48
N GLU A 236 1.27 15.28 5.17
CA GLU A 236 1.58 14.12 6.01
C GLU A 236 0.56 13.96 7.14
N ARG A 237 0.09 12.72 7.36
CA ARG A 237 -0.85 12.39 8.44
C ARG A 237 -0.79 10.91 8.80
N LEU A 238 -0.99 10.63 10.08
CA LEU A 238 -1.38 9.31 10.57
C LEU A 238 -2.88 9.32 10.81
N GLU A 239 -3.62 8.52 10.05
CA GLU A 239 -5.07 8.40 10.18
C GLU A 239 -5.44 7.04 10.78
N ILE A 240 -6.28 7.04 11.82
CA ILE A 240 -6.78 5.81 12.44
C ILE A 240 -8.16 5.51 11.88
N VAL A 241 -8.31 4.33 11.28
CA VAL A 241 -9.55 3.88 10.65
C VAL A 241 -10.10 2.69 11.40
N GLU A 242 -11.40 2.70 11.63
CA GLU A 242 -12.14 1.58 12.21
C GLU A 242 -13.27 1.19 11.25
N ILE A 243 -13.29 -0.07 10.84
CA ILE A 243 -14.27 -0.64 9.92
C ILE A 243 -14.91 -1.90 10.50
N ASP A 244 -16.13 -2.19 10.08
CA ASP A 244 -16.79 -3.46 10.30
C ASP A 244 -16.67 -4.31 9.03
N LEU A 245 -15.94 -5.44 9.10
CA LEU A 245 -15.66 -6.26 7.93
C LEU A 245 -16.90 -7.02 7.42
N ASP A 246 -17.91 -7.22 8.26
CA ASP A 246 -19.15 -7.91 7.89
C ASP A 246 -19.98 -7.10 6.87
N ALA A 247 -19.65 -5.81 6.69
CA ALA A 247 -20.21 -5.00 5.61
C ALA A 247 -19.78 -5.49 4.21
N ALA A 248 -18.66 -6.21 4.08
CA ALA A 248 -18.25 -6.84 2.82
C ALA A 248 -19.22 -7.96 2.44
N ASP A 249 -19.58 -8.82 3.40
CA ASP A 249 -20.52 -9.91 3.19
C ASP A 249 -21.92 -9.37 2.86
N THR A 250 -22.36 -8.35 3.61
CA THR A 250 -23.63 -7.64 3.35
C THR A 250 -23.67 -7.05 1.93
N ALA A 251 -22.56 -6.45 1.48
CA ALA A 251 -22.47 -5.89 0.13
C ALA A 251 -22.46 -6.97 -0.95
N ALA A 252 -21.78 -8.08 -0.72
CA ALA A 252 -21.78 -9.23 -1.62
C ALA A 252 -23.18 -9.86 -1.74
N GLU A 253 -24.01 -9.84 -0.70
CA GLU A 253 -25.42 -10.27 -0.79
C GLU A 253 -26.30 -9.24 -1.51
N THR A 254 -26.07 -7.94 -1.25
CA THR A 254 -26.89 -6.84 -1.79
C THR A 254 -26.66 -6.63 -3.29
N VAL A 255 -25.39 -6.63 -3.70
CA VAL A 255 -24.96 -6.48 -5.10
C VAL A 255 -23.89 -7.53 -5.39
N PRO A 256 -24.28 -8.79 -5.68
CA PRO A 256 -23.36 -9.91 -5.87
C PRO A 256 -22.59 -9.83 -7.20
N VAL A 257 -21.74 -8.82 -7.37
CA VAL A 257 -21.08 -8.54 -8.67
C VAL A 257 -20.20 -9.70 -9.12
N LEU A 258 -19.46 -10.32 -8.19
CA LEU A 258 -18.56 -11.43 -8.50
C LEU A 258 -19.33 -12.72 -8.81
N THR A 259 -20.40 -13.01 -8.07
CA THR A 259 -21.25 -14.19 -8.31
C THR A 259 -22.04 -14.06 -9.61
N ASN A 260 -22.50 -12.85 -9.95
CA ASN A 260 -23.25 -12.59 -11.18
C ASN A 260 -22.35 -12.43 -12.42
N ALA A 261 -21.04 -12.33 -12.26
CA ALA A 261 -20.10 -12.15 -13.36
C ALA A 261 -20.11 -13.36 -14.32
N LYS A 262 -20.36 -13.10 -15.62
CA LYS A 262 -20.47 -14.17 -16.64
C LYS A 262 -19.24 -14.31 -17.53
N LEU A 263 -18.42 -13.27 -17.64
CA LEU A 263 -17.24 -13.24 -18.51
C LEU A 263 -15.93 -13.47 -17.75
N GLY A 264 -16.05 -13.90 -16.49
CA GLY A 264 -14.95 -13.82 -15.52
C GLY A 264 -14.68 -12.38 -15.10
N TYR A 265 -13.63 -12.24 -14.28
CA TYR A 265 -12.90 -11.00 -14.05
C TYR A 265 -11.47 -11.22 -14.52
#